data_AF-A0A7K2WT91-F1
#
_entry.id   AF-A0A7K2WT91-F1
#
_cell.length_a   1.000
_cell.length_b   1.000
_cell.length_c   1.000
_cell.angle_alpha   90.00
_cell.angle_beta   90.00
_cell.angle_gamma   90.00
#
_symmetry.space_group_name_H-M   'P 1'
#
loop_
_entity.id
_entity.type
_entity.pdbx_description
1 polymer ?
#
loop_
_entity_poly.entity_id
_entity_poly.type
_entity_poly.pdbx_seq_one_letter_code
_entity_poly.pdbx_strand_id
1 'polypeptide(L)'
;MAAMQLTRTHRILIGVVVAGAVVIAAIGFAGSYAAVRELAEEKGFGKFSLVFPIGIDAGICVLLALDLLLTWIRIPFPLLRQAAWILTTATIAFNGAAAWPDPLGVGMHAVIPLLFIVAVEAARHAVGRIADITADKHMEGVRLTRWLLSPVPTFMLWRRMKLWEL
;
A
#
# COMPACT_ATOMS: atom_id res chain seq x y z
N MET A 1 27.50 -7.03 0.71
CA MET A 1 26.76 -6.46 1.86
C MET A 1 26.41 -7.58 2.82
N ALA A 2 26.60 -7.37 4.13
CA ALA A 2 26.18 -8.36 5.13
C ALA A 2 24.64 -8.45 5.09
N ALA A 3 24.11 -9.61 4.71
CA ALA A 3 22.68 -9.88 4.89
C ALA A 3 22.34 -9.56 6.35
N MET A 4 21.32 -8.72 6.59
CA MET A 4 20.80 -8.53 7.95
C MET A 4 20.51 -9.91 8.52
N GLN A 5 21.36 -10.37 9.43
CA GLN A 5 21.19 -11.65 10.12
C GLN A 5 19.96 -11.48 11.02
N LEU A 6 18.80 -11.91 10.53
CA LEU A 6 17.56 -11.93 11.30
C LEU A 6 17.78 -12.84 12.50
N THR A 7 18.05 -12.23 13.66
CA THR A 7 18.13 -12.92 14.94
C THR A 7 16.81 -13.65 15.20
N ARG A 8 16.85 -14.68 16.07
CA ARG A 8 15.65 -15.44 16.47
C ARG A 8 14.53 -14.53 16.95
N THR A 9 14.86 -13.47 17.68
CA THR A 9 13.92 -12.44 18.15
C THR A 9 13.24 -11.71 17.01
N HIS A 10 13.98 -11.30 15.96
CA HIS A 10 13.38 -10.66 14.78
C HIS A 10 12.40 -11.59 14.06
N ARG A 11 12.72 -12.88 13.91
CA ARG A 11 11.82 -13.84 13.26
C ARG A 11 10.54 -14.06 14.05
N ILE A 12 10.65 -14.17 15.38
CA ILE A 12 9.47 -14.27 16.27
C ILE A 12 8.63 -13.00 16.16
N LEU A 13 9.25 -11.82 16.21
CA LEU A 13 8.55 -10.55 16.10
C LEU A 13 7.82 -10.41 14.76
N ILE A 14 8.47 -10.76 13.64
CA ILE A 14 7.83 -10.79 12.32
C ILE A 14 6.62 -11.74 12.35
N GLY A 15 6.77 -12.94 12.91
CA GLY A 15 5.66 -13.89 13.04
C GLY A 15 4.48 -13.33 13.83
N VAL A 16 4.74 -12.69 14.98
CA VAL A 16 3.72 -12.05 15.80
C VAL A 16 3.03 -10.90 15.06
N VAL A 17 3.78 -10.03 14.38
CA VAL A 17 3.25 -8.91 13.61
C VAL A 17 2.39 -9.41 12.44
N VAL A 18 2.85 -10.42 11.70
CA VAL A 18 2.10 -11.00 10.58
C VAL A 18 0.82 -11.67 11.07
N ALA A 19 0.89 -12.45 12.15
CA ALA A 19 -0.29 -13.08 12.74
C ALA A 19 -1.29 -12.02 13.23
N GLY A 20 -0.82 -11.00 13.94
CA GLY A 20 -1.66 -9.89 14.39
C GLY A 20 -2.31 -9.14 13.23
N ALA A 21 -1.55 -8.84 12.17
CA ALA A 21 -2.07 -8.20 10.96
C ALA A 21 -3.15 -9.03 10.27
N VAL A 22 -2.97 -10.36 10.18
CA VAL A 22 -3.98 -11.26 9.60
C VAL A 22 -5.26 -11.28 10.45
N VAL A 23 -5.14 -11.32 11.78
CA VAL A 23 -6.30 -11.27 12.68
C VAL A 23 -7.05 -9.95 12.55
N ILE A 24 -6.33 -8.82 12.57
CA ILE A 24 -6.91 -7.49 12.38
C ILE A 24 -7.60 -7.39 11.01
N ALA A 25 -6.96 -7.87 9.95
CA ALA A 25 -7.53 -7.88 8.62
C ALA A 25 -8.81 -8.73 8.55
N ALA A 26 -8.83 -9.91 9.17
CA ALA A 26 -10.00 -10.79 9.16
C ALA A 26 -11.19 -10.16 9.92
N ILE A 27 -10.95 -9.60 11.11
CA ILE A 27 -11.98 -8.92 11.89
C ILE A 27 -12.49 -7.69 11.14
N GLY A 28 -11.57 -6.89 10.61
CA GLY A 28 -11.93 -5.67 9.90
C GLY A 28 -12.68 -5.93 8.60
N PHE A 29 -12.29 -6.96 7.86
CA PHE A 29 -13.00 -7.42 6.66
C PHE A 29 -14.41 -7.90 7.02
N ALA A 30 -14.57 -8.72 8.05
CA ALA A 30 -15.89 -9.20 8.46
C ALA A 30 -16.83 -8.06 8.88
N GLY A 31 -16.33 -7.10 9.67
CA GLY A 31 -17.10 -5.93 10.09
C GLY A 31 -17.46 -5.01 8.93
N SER A 32 -16.49 -4.71 8.05
CA SER A 32 -16.68 -3.89 6.85
C SER A 32 -17.65 -4.54 5.87
N TYR A 33 -17.53 -5.85 5.67
CA TYR A 33 -18.42 -6.61 4.79
C TYR A 33 -19.88 -6.46 5.20
N ALA A 34 -20.19 -6.68 6.48
CA ALA A 34 -21.57 -6.56 6.98
C ALA A 34 -22.12 -5.14 6.75
N ALA A 35 -21.36 -4.12 7.16
CA ALA A 35 -21.76 -2.72 7.05
C ALA A 35 -21.98 -2.27 5.59
N VAL A 36 -21.02 -2.56 4.71
CA VAL A 36 -21.11 -2.14 3.29
C VAL A 36 -22.14 -2.97 2.53
N ARG A 37 -22.34 -4.25 2.87
CA ARG A 37 -23.40 -5.09 2.29
C ARG A 37 -24.77 -4.52 2.64
N GLU A 38 -25.03 -4.23 3.92
CA GLU A 38 -26.31 -3.69 4.38
C GLU A 38 -26.60 -2.34 3.72
N LEU A 39 -25.59 -1.45 3.66
CA LEU A 39 -25.70 -0.20 2.91
C LEU A 39 -26.03 -0.44 1.43
N ALA A 40 -25.39 -1.42 0.78
CA ALA A 40 -25.67 -1.74 -0.63
C ALA A 40 -27.11 -2.27 -0.82
N GLU A 41 -27.63 -3.07 0.12
CA GLU A 41 -29.01 -3.53 0.11
C GLU A 41 -29.99 -2.36 0.21
N GLU A 42 -29.75 -1.44 1.14
CA GLU A 42 -30.54 -0.20 1.30
C GLU A 42 -30.51 0.68 0.05
N LYS A 43 -29.38 0.73 -0.66
CA LYS A 43 -29.23 1.47 -1.92
C LYS A 43 -29.78 0.73 -3.14
N GLY A 44 -30.45 -0.41 -2.96
CA GLY A 44 -31.15 -1.11 -4.02
C GLY A 44 -30.27 -1.96 -4.93
N PHE A 45 -29.07 -2.36 -4.49
CA PHE A 45 -28.20 -3.27 -5.25
C PHE A 45 -28.74 -4.71 -5.33
N GLY A 46 -29.78 -5.05 -4.55
CA GLY A 46 -30.39 -6.38 -4.55
C GLY A 46 -29.36 -7.48 -4.32
N LYS A 47 -29.37 -8.54 -5.13
CA LYS A 47 -28.40 -9.66 -5.01
C LYS A 47 -26.94 -9.24 -5.19
N PHE A 48 -26.67 -8.09 -5.81
CA PHE A 48 -25.31 -7.60 -6.00
C PHE A 48 -24.69 -7.07 -4.69
N SER A 49 -25.49 -6.79 -3.65
CA SER A 49 -24.99 -6.39 -2.32
C SER A 49 -24.00 -7.39 -1.74
N LEU A 50 -24.18 -8.69 -2.01
CA LEU A 50 -23.34 -9.77 -1.49
C LEU A 50 -21.92 -9.72 -2.07
N VAL A 51 -21.78 -9.27 -3.31
CA VAL A 51 -20.51 -9.28 -4.06
C VAL A 51 -19.88 -7.89 -4.14
N PHE A 52 -20.63 -6.82 -3.90
CA PHE A 52 -20.13 -5.45 -3.99
C PHE A 52 -18.96 -5.17 -3.03
N PRO A 53 -19.03 -5.46 -1.71
CA PRO A 53 -17.89 -5.27 -0.82
C PRO A 53 -16.68 -6.13 -1.23
N ILE A 54 -16.94 -7.37 -1.64
CA ILE A 54 -15.91 -8.31 -2.10
C ILE A 54 -15.20 -7.78 -3.35
N GLY A 55 -15.95 -7.22 -4.29
CA GLY A 55 -15.41 -6.65 -5.52
C GLY A 55 -14.49 -5.46 -5.26
N ILE A 56 -14.83 -4.60 -4.30
CA ILE A 56 -14.00 -3.47 -3.91
C ILE A 56 -12.70 -3.96 -3.28
N ASP A 57 -12.77 -4.82 -2.27
CA ASP A 57 -11.58 -5.29 -1.55
C ASP A 57 -10.68 -6.16 -2.45
N ALA A 58 -11.27 -7.01 -3.30
CA ALA A 58 -10.52 -7.75 -4.31
C ALA A 58 -9.84 -6.79 -5.31
N GLY A 59 -10.53 -5.72 -5.72
CA GLY A 59 -9.96 -4.67 -6.57
C GLY A 59 -8.75 -3.99 -5.93
N ILE A 60 -8.87 -3.60 -4.65
CA ILE A 60 -7.76 -3.02 -3.88
C ILE A 60 -6.59 -4.01 -3.83
N CYS A 61 -6.83 -5.25 -3.40
CA CYS A 61 -5.81 -6.30 -3.32
C CYS A 61 -5.10 -6.54 -4.65
N VAL A 62 -5.84 -6.62 -5.77
CA VAL A 62 -5.28 -6.82 -7.11
C VAL A 62 -4.43 -5.62 -7.55
N LEU A 63 -4.93 -4.39 -7.42
CA LEU A 63 -4.17 -3.18 -7.79
C LEU A 63 -2.88 -3.06 -6.97
N LEU A 64 -2.98 -3.36 -5.68
CA LEU A 64 -1.87 -3.35 -4.74
C LEU A 64 -0.85 -4.46 -5.04
N ALA A 65 -1.31 -5.68 -5.38
CA ALA A 65 -0.43 -6.77 -5.80
C ALA A 65 0.26 -6.45 -7.13
N LEU A 66 -0.46 -5.84 -8.08
CA LEU A 66 0.10 -5.38 -9.35
C LEU A 66 1.12 -4.26 -9.15
N ASP A 67 0.85 -3.26 -8.30
CA ASP A 67 1.84 -2.20 -7.99
C ASP A 67 3.11 -2.80 -7.38
N LEU A 68 2.97 -3.83 -6.54
CA LEU A 68 4.12 -4.55 -5.97
C LEU A 68 4.88 -5.34 -7.04
N LEU A 69 4.17 -6.07 -7.90
CA LEU A 69 4.74 -6.83 -9.00
C LEU A 69 5.49 -5.92 -9.98
N LEU A 70 4.86 -4.83 -10.42
CA LEU A 70 5.47 -3.86 -11.32
C LEU A 70 6.70 -3.18 -10.69
N THR A 71 6.63 -2.86 -9.40
CA THR A 71 7.79 -2.37 -8.63
C THR A 71 8.92 -3.41 -8.64
N TRP A 72 8.59 -4.69 -8.44
CA TRP A 72 9.57 -5.78 -8.46
C TRP A 72 10.27 -5.92 -9.82
N ILE A 73 9.51 -5.83 -10.92
CA ILE A 73 10.06 -5.89 -12.29
C ILE A 73 10.50 -4.53 -12.83
N ARG A 74 10.62 -3.50 -11.98
CA ARG A 74 11.18 -2.17 -12.30
C ARG A 74 10.40 -1.37 -13.35
N ILE A 75 9.08 -1.58 -13.45
CA ILE A 75 8.20 -0.78 -14.30
C ILE A 75 7.47 0.25 -13.43
N PRO A 76 7.81 1.56 -13.51
CA PRO A 76 7.14 2.58 -12.73
C PRO A 76 5.72 2.83 -13.29
N PHE A 77 4.69 2.46 -12.52
CA PHE A 77 3.30 2.70 -12.93
C PHE A 77 2.44 3.21 -11.75
N PRO A 78 2.55 4.50 -11.40
CA PRO A 78 1.94 5.07 -10.19
C PRO A 78 0.40 5.11 -10.23
N LEU A 79 -0.22 4.92 -11.39
CA LEU A 79 -1.68 4.94 -11.54
C LEU A 79 -2.36 3.82 -10.74
N LEU A 80 -1.72 2.64 -10.61
CA LEU A 80 -2.27 1.55 -9.78
C LEU A 80 -2.40 1.97 -8.32
N ARG A 81 -1.39 2.68 -7.81
CA ARG A 81 -1.39 3.18 -6.44
C ARG A 81 -2.47 4.21 -6.21
N GLN A 82 -2.59 5.18 -7.12
CA GLN A 82 -3.62 6.21 -7.02
C GLN A 82 -5.01 5.60 -7.09
N ALA A 83 -5.24 4.63 -8.00
CA ALA A 83 -6.50 3.91 -8.09
C ALA A 83 -6.81 3.12 -6.81
N ALA A 84 -5.82 2.44 -6.24
CA ALA A 84 -5.99 1.72 -4.96
C ALA A 84 -6.35 2.68 -3.82
N TRP A 85 -5.70 3.85 -3.72
CA TRP A 85 -6.01 4.87 -2.73
C TRP A 85 -7.42 5.46 -2.89
N ILE A 86 -7.88 5.64 -4.13
CA ILE A 86 -9.25 6.09 -4.40
C ILE A 86 -10.26 5.04 -3.92
N LEU A 87 -10.08 3.78 -4.29
CA LEU A 87 -10.97 2.69 -3.85
C LEU A 87 -10.95 2.52 -2.32
N THR A 88 -9.79 2.71 -1.73
CA THR A 88 -9.61 2.68 -0.28
C THR A 88 -10.39 3.80 0.40
N THR A 89 -10.30 5.02 -0.13
CA THR A 89 -11.05 6.18 0.37
C THR A 89 -12.56 5.94 0.24
N ALA A 90 -13.00 5.37 -0.88
CA ALA A 90 -14.39 4.99 -1.08
C ALA A 90 -14.85 3.94 -0.05
N THR A 91 -13.99 2.95 0.26
CA THR A 91 -14.29 1.92 1.26
C THR A 91 -14.48 2.51 2.66
N ILE A 92 -13.63 3.46 3.07
CA ILE A 92 -13.78 4.20 4.32
C ILE A 92 -15.10 4.97 4.33
N ALA A 93 -15.42 5.66 3.22
CA ALA A 93 -16.65 6.43 3.10
C ALA A 93 -17.91 5.54 3.15
N PHE A 94 -17.90 4.37 2.50
CA PHE A 94 -19.02 3.43 2.55
C PHE A 94 -19.23 2.86 3.95
N ASN A 95 -18.15 2.52 4.65
CA ASN A 95 -18.22 2.07 6.03
C ASN A 95 -18.81 3.16 6.94
N GLY A 96 -18.29 4.38 6.85
CA GLY A 96 -18.84 5.50 7.63
C GLY A 96 -20.31 5.78 7.30
N ALA A 97 -20.67 5.72 6.02
CA ALA A 97 -22.03 5.97 5.56
C ALA A 97 -23.05 4.95 6.09
N ALA A 98 -22.63 3.72 6.44
CA ALA A 98 -23.51 2.71 7.03
C ALA A 98 -24.08 3.13 8.40
N ALA A 99 -23.44 4.07 9.10
CA ALA A 99 -23.90 4.59 10.39
C ALA A 99 -24.36 6.06 10.32
N TRP A 100 -24.49 6.64 9.12
CA TRP A 100 -24.95 8.01 8.97
C TRP A 100 -26.43 8.16 9.39
N PRO A 101 -26.82 9.21 10.16
CA PRO A 101 -26.07 10.42 10.50
C PRO A 101 -25.38 10.43 11.88
N ASP A 102 -25.24 9.28 12.57
CA ASP A 102 -24.58 9.23 13.88
C ASP A 102 -23.06 9.47 13.77
N PRO A 103 -22.52 10.60 14.25
CA PRO A 103 -21.10 10.92 14.07
C PRO A 103 -20.16 9.91 14.75
N LEU A 104 -20.58 9.34 15.88
CA LEU A 104 -19.77 8.35 16.60
C LEU A 104 -19.74 7.03 15.81
N GLY A 105 -20.90 6.53 15.39
CA GLY A 105 -21.01 5.34 14.54
C GLY A 105 -20.25 5.49 13.22
N VAL A 106 -20.37 6.63 12.54
CA VAL A 106 -19.61 6.94 11.31
C VAL A 106 -18.12 6.81 11.58
N GLY A 107 -17.61 7.37 12.69
CA GLY A 107 -16.22 7.24 13.09
C GLY A 107 -15.82 5.79 13.39
N MET A 108 -16.64 5.06 14.14
CA MET A 108 -16.37 3.66 14.51
C MET A 108 -16.25 2.75 13.29
N HIS A 109 -17.17 2.87 12.33
CA HIS A 109 -17.12 2.08 11.11
C HIS A 109 -15.98 2.52 10.18
N ALA A 110 -15.65 3.81 10.11
CA ALA A 110 -14.55 4.31 9.29
C ALA A 110 -13.15 3.88 9.79
N VAL A 111 -12.98 3.69 11.10
CA VAL A 111 -11.70 3.26 11.70
C VAL A 111 -11.32 1.82 11.33
N ILE A 112 -12.32 0.95 11.13
CA ILE A 112 -12.11 -0.46 10.80
C ILE A 112 -11.25 -0.65 9.54
N PRO A 113 -11.61 -0.10 8.36
CA PRO A 113 -10.78 -0.21 7.17
C PRO A 113 -9.47 0.57 7.30
N LEU A 114 -9.40 1.63 8.10
CA LEU A 114 -8.16 2.40 8.34
C LEU A 114 -7.02 1.51 8.86
N LEU A 115 -7.33 0.61 9.81
CA LEU A 115 -6.35 -0.33 10.37
C LEU A 115 -5.82 -1.29 9.31
N PHE A 116 -6.68 -1.79 8.43
CA PHE A 116 -6.30 -2.67 7.32
C PHE A 116 -5.33 -1.96 6.37
N ILE A 117 -5.64 -0.73 5.98
CA ILE A 117 -4.82 0.07 5.04
C ILE A 117 -3.43 0.32 5.60
N VAL A 118 -3.34 0.72 6.87
CA VAL A 118 -2.05 0.95 7.53
C VAL A 118 -1.21 -0.32 7.55
N ALA A 119 -1.81 -1.47 7.84
CA ALA A 119 -1.10 -2.75 7.83
C ALA A 119 -0.62 -3.13 6.42
N VAL A 120 -1.47 -2.99 5.40
CA VAL A 120 -1.13 -3.30 4.01
C VAL A 120 -0.05 -2.37 3.47
N GLU A 121 -0.11 -1.08 3.78
CA GLU A 121 0.90 -0.12 3.31
C GLU A 121 2.22 -0.25 4.06
N ALA A 122 2.20 -0.62 5.34
CA ALA A 122 3.42 -1.02 6.05
C ALA A 122 4.06 -2.25 5.41
N ALA A 123 3.28 -3.27 5.05
CA ALA A 123 3.76 -4.47 4.36
C ALA A 123 4.33 -4.12 2.97
N ARG A 124 3.61 -3.33 2.17
CA ARG A 124 4.09 -2.84 0.87
C ARG A 124 5.40 -2.07 1.01
N HIS A 125 5.47 -1.14 1.96
CA HIS A 125 6.65 -0.33 2.17
C HIS A 125 7.86 -1.21 2.53
N ALA A 126 7.67 -2.20 3.41
CA ALA A 126 8.71 -3.16 3.75
C ALA A 126 9.18 -3.96 2.53
N VAL A 127 8.27 -4.49 1.71
CA VAL A 127 8.62 -5.26 0.52
C VAL A 127 9.30 -4.39 -0.53
N GLY A 128 8.80 -3.18 -0.79
CA GLY A 128 9.41 -2.23 -1.73
C GLY A 128 10.86 -1.89 -1.33
N ARG A 129 11.10 -1.68 -0.04
CA ARG A 129 12.47 -1.47 0.49
C ARG A 129 13.36 -2.69 0.32
N ILE A 130 12.86 -3.90 0.54
CA ILE A 130 13.63 -5.14 0.32
C ILE A 130 13.96 -5.32 -1.17
N ALA A 131 13.01 -5.04 -2.05
CA ALA A 131 13.21 -5.11 -3.51
C ALA A 131 14.27 -4.10 -3.99
N ASP A 132 14.28 -2.89 -3.43
CA ASP A 132 15.31 -1.87 -3.68
C ASP A 132 16.69 -2.26 -3.14
N ILE A 133 16.77 -2.84 -1.93
CA ILE A 133 18.03 -3.30 -1.33
C ILE A 133 18.64 -4.47 -2.12
N THR A 134 17.82 -5.38 -2.63
CA THR A 134 18.30 -6.56 -3.39
C THR A 134 18.84 -6.17 -4.77
N ALA A 135 18.39 -5.04 -5.32
CA ALA A 135 18.74 -4.60 -6.67
C ALA A 135 19.96 -3.67 -6.73
N ASP A 136 20.80 -3.64 -5.68
CA ASP A 136 21.87 -2.67 -5.52
C ASP A 136 23.04 -2.85 -6.51
N LYS A 137 22.84 -2.37 -7.73
CA LYS A 137 23.82 -1.57 -8.47
C LYS A 137 23.45 -0.10 -8.31
N HIS A 138 23.74 0.53 -7.17
CA HIS A 138 23.65 1.98 -7.02
C HIS A 138 24.72 2.66 -7.88
N MET A 139 24.32 3.22 -9.02
CA MET A 139 24.97 4.45 -9.49
C MET A 139 24.41 5.58 -8.63
N GLU A 140 25.18 6.09 -7.67
CA GLU A 140 24.75 7.26 -6.88
C GLU A 140 24.45 8.43 -7.82
N GLY A 141 23.16 8.79 -7.95
CA GLY A 141 22.76 9.96 -8.74
C GLY A 141 23.41 11.24 -8.18
N VAL A 142 23.84 12.14 -9.07
CA VAL A 142 24.51 13.37 -8.64
C VAL A 142 23.57 14.22 -7.77
N ARG A 143 23.99 14.49 -6.53
CA ARG A 143 23.21 15.24 -5.52
C ARG A 143 22.63 16.55 -6.08
N LEU A 144 21.37 16.84 -5.74
CA LEU A 144 20.65 18.07 -6.10
C LEU A 144 21.39 19.35 -5.67
N THR A 145 22.07 19.34 -4.53
CA THR A 145 22.90 20.47 -4.06
C THR A 145 24.05 20.79 -5.03
N ARG A 146 24.59 19.79 -5.71
CA ARG A 146 25.67 19.96 -6.69
C ARG A 146 25.18 20.59 -8.00
N TRP A 147 23.94 20.28 -8.40
CA TRP A 147 23.27 20.94 -9.52
C TRP A 147 23.10 22.45 -9.27
N LEU A 148 22.76 22.84 -8.04
CA LEU A 148 22.59 24.24 -7.67
C LEU A 148 23.92 25.00 -7.58
N LEU A 149 24.93 24.40 -6.95
CA LEU A 149 26.22 25.06 -6.70
C LEU A 149 27.20 24.99 -7.88
N SER A 150 27.03 24.01 -8.78
CA SER A 150 27.97 23.75 -9.88
C SER A 150 27.30 23.01 -11.06
N PRO A 151 26.39 23.66 -11.81
CA PRO A 151 25.60 23.00 -12.84
C PRO A 151 26.44 22.42 -13.99
N VAL A 152 27.46 23.15 -14.46
CA VAL A 152 28.28 22.74 -15.61
C VAL A 152 29.16 21.50 -15.29
N PRO A 153 29.95 21.46 -14.19
CA PRO A 153 30.70 20.27 -13.82
C PRO A 153 29.81 19.06 -13.50
N THR A 154 28.65 19.31 -12.90
CA THR A 154 27.66 18.29 -12.57
C THR A 154 27.10 17.63 -13.83
N PHE A 155 26.79 18.41 -14.87
CA PHE A 155 26.33 17.88 -16.15
C PHE A 155 27.40 17.01 -16.83
N MET A 156 28.67 17.41 -16.82
CA MET A 156 29.76 16.61 -17.39
C MET A 156 29.98 15.28 -16.65
N LEU A 157 29.88 15.30 -15.32
CA LEU A 157 29.96 14.10 -14.48
C LEU A 157 28.79 13.15 -14.79
N TRP A 158 27.56 13.67 -14.77
CA TRP A 158 26.35 12.91 -15.08
C TRP A 158 26.43 12.27 -16.47
N ARG A 159 26.90 13.01 -17.49
CA ARG A 159 27.11 12.50 -18.84
C ARG A 159 28.11 11.34 -18.86
N ARG A 160 29.22 11.43 -18.12
CA ARG A 160 30.20 10.32 -18.02
C ARG A 160 29.60 9.10 -17.34
N MET A 161 28.89 9.29 -16.22
CA MET A 161 28.22 8.18 -15.54
C MET A 161 27.25 7.45 -16.48
N LYS A 162 26.47 8.20 -17.28
CA LYS A 162 25.54 7.60 -18.25
C LYS A 162 26.20 6.93 -19.46
N LEU A 163 27.36 7.41 -19.91
CA LEU A 163 28.09 6.83 -21.05
C LEU A 163 28.90 5.60 -20.67
N TRP A 164 29.33 5.49 -19.42
CA TRP A 164 30.29 4.46 -18.97
C TRP A 164 29.72 3.51 -17.90
N GLU A 165 28.44 3.63 -17.55
CA GLU A 165 27.74 2.81 -16.53
C GLU A 165 28.50 2.68 -15.19
N LEU A 166 29.16 3.76 -14.76
CA LEU A 166 29.91 3.87 -13.50
C LEU A 166 29.00 4.10 -12.29
#